data_AF-A0AAW8BCQ2-F1
#
_entry.id   AF-A0AAW8BCQ2-F1
#
_cell.length_a   1.000
_cell.length_b   1.000
_cell.length_c   1.000
_cell.angle_alpha   90.00
_cell.angle_beta   90.00
_cell.angle_gamma   90.00
#
_symmetry.space_group_name_H-M   'P 1'
#
loop_
_entity.id
_entity.type
_entity.pdbx_description
1 polymer ?
#
loop_
_entity_poly.entity_id
_entity_poly.type
_entity_poly.pdbx_seq_one_letter_code
_entity_poly.pdbx_strand_id
1 'polypeptide(L)' 'MPQSLVKNYVHIVFITKHRNDFIDEKIENELCKYIATICKDFESTAIQIGGTDNHIQFYVCFQEKLR' A
#
# COMPACT_ATOMS: atom_id res chain seq x y z
N MET A 1 10.87 -6.24 30.51
CA MET A 1 11.04 -6.85 29.19
C MET A 1 11.36 -5.73 28.22
N PRO A 2 12.52 -5.70 27.56
CA PRO A 2 12.84 -4.64 26.61
C PRO A 2 11.90 -4.77 25.41
N GLN A 3 11.00 -3.82 25.26
CA GLN A 3 10.10 -3.75 24.11
C GLN A 3 10.76 -2.87 23.05
N SER A 4 11.15 -3.46 21.93
CA SER A 4 11.69 -2.70 20.80
C SER A 4 10.54 -1.98 20.10
N LEU A 5 10.57 -0.65 20.13
CA LEU A 5 9.69 0.17 19.29
C LEU A 5 10.34 0.28 17.91
N VAL A 6 9.71 -0.32 16.89
CA VAL A 6 10.19 -0.26 15.50
C VAL A 6 9.09 0.38 14.63
N LYS A 7 9.51 1.28 13.74
CA LYS A 7 8.67 1.81 12.66
C LYS A 7 9.29 1.39 11.35
N ASN A 8 8.65 0.46 10.65
CA ASN A 8 9.13 0.00 9.35
C ASN A 8 8.38 0.74 8.24
N TYR A 9 9.13 1.40 7.36
CA TYR A 9 8.60 2.04 6.18
C TYR A 9 8.89 1.16 4.97
N VAL A 10 7.84 0.75 4.25
CA VAL A 10 7.96 -0.14 3.11
C VAL A 10 7.31 0.51 1.90
N HIS A 11 8.02 0.50 0.78
CA HIS A 11 7.52 0.85 -0.54
C HIS A 11 7.15 -0.43 -1.27
N ILE A 12 5.87 -0.56 -1.62
CA ILE A 12 5.33 -1.75 -2.30
C ILE A 12 4.91 -1.33 -3.70
N VAL A 13 5.27 -2.13 -4.70
CA VAL A 13 4.91 -1.91 -6.11
C VAL A 13 4.35 -3.20 -6.68
N PHE A 14 3.15 -3.11 -7.27
CA PHE A 14 2.53 -4.19 -8.03
C PHE A 14 2.35 -3.75 -9.47
N ILE A 15 2.57 -4.69 -10.40
CA ILE A 15 2.38 -4.47 -11.84
C ILE A 15 1.17 -5.27 -12.33
N THR A 16 0.51 -4.76 -13.36
CA THR A 16 -0.55 -5.50 -14.06
C THR A 16 0.03 -6.70 -14.79
N LYS A 17 -0.81 -7.72 -14.99
CA LYS A 17 -0.42 -8.91 -15.75
C LYS A 17 0.01 -8.49 -17.16
N HIS A 18 1.20 -8.92 -17.58
CA HIS A 18 1.83 -8.55 -18.84
C HIS A 18 2.12 -7.05 -19.04
N ARG A 19 2.05 -6.22 -17.97
CA ARG A 19 2.20 -4.75 -18.04
C ARG A 19 1.18 -4.07 -18.97
N ASN A 20 0.01 -4.66 -19.11
CA ASN A 20 -1.08 -4.01 -19.85
C ASN A 20 -1.61 -2.81 -19.06
N ASP A 21 -1.99 -1.76 -19.78
CA ASP A 21 -2.49 -0.51 -19.19
C ASP A 21 -3.98 -0.67 -18.77
N PHE A 22 -4.20 -1.44 -17.71
CA PHE A 22 -5.55 -1.75 -17.19
C PHE A 22 -6.05 -0.77 -16.13
N ILE A 23 -5.18 0.05 -15.57
CA ILE A 23 -5.50 1.04 -14.55
C ILE A 23 -5.92 2.33 -15.24
N ASP A 24 -7.20 2.43 -15.58
CA ASP A 24 -7.80 3.65 -16.11
C ASP A 24 -8.39 4.53 -15.00
N GLU A 25 -8.78 5.76 -15.35
CA GLU A 25 -9.38 6.73 -14.41
C GLU A 25 -10.66 6.19 -13.72
N LYS A 26 -11.33 5.18 -14.31
CA LYS A 26 -12.54 4.59 -13.74
C LYS A 26 -12.18 3.68 -12.57
N ILE A 27 -11.10 2.91 -12.68
CA ILE A 27 -10.70 1.98 -11.62
C ILE A 27 -9.66 2.55 -10.66
N GLU A 28 -8.88 3.56 -11.06
CA GLU A 28 -7.78 4.12 -10.24
C GLU A 28 -8.27 4.56 -8.85
N ASN A 29 -9.38 5.28 -8.80
CA ASN A 29 -9.97 5.76 -7.55
C ASN A 29 -10.47 4.63 -6.65
N GLU A 30 -11.06 3.58 -7.25
CA GLU A 30 -11.54 2.41 -6.51
C GLU A 30 -10.36 1.58 -5.98
N LEU A 31 -9.34 1.39 -6.82
CA LEU A 31 -8.12 0.67 -6.48
C LEU A 31 -7.35 1.35 -5.33
N CYS A 32 -7.25 2.69 -5.36
CA CYS A 32 -6.66 3.44 -4.26
C CYS A 32 -7.42 3.25 -2.94
N LYS A 33 -8.75 3.31 -2.98
CA LYS A 33 -9.60 3.06 -1.80
C LYS A 33 -9.47 1.62 -1.28
N TYR A 34 -9.37 0.66 -2.20
CA TYR A 34 -9.18 -0.74 -1.86
C TYR A 34 -7.86 -0.96 -1.11
N ILE A 35 -6.75 -0.43 -1.62
CA ILE A 35 -5.45 -0.51 -0.95
C ILE A 35 -5.48 0.22 0.40
N ALA A 36 -6.09 1.41 0.47
CA ALA A 36 -6.22 2.15 1.73
C ALA A 36 -6.98 1.32 2.79
N THR A 37 -8.05 0.64 2.36
CA THR A 37 -8.84 -0.24 3.24
C THR A 37 -8.00 -1.42 3.72
N ILE A 38 -7.26 -2.08 2.83
CA ILE A 38 -6.34 -3.16 3.22
C ILE A 38 -5.32 -2.66 4.24
N CYS A 39 -4.65 -1.53 3.98
CA CYS A 39 -3.65 -1.00 4.92
C CYS A 39 -4.27 -0.78 6.30
N LYS A 40 -5.49 -0.23 6.36
CA LYS A 40 -6.24 -0.03 7.59
C LYS A 40 -6.55 -1.33 8.32
N ASP A 41 -6.98 -2.37 7.60
CA ASP A 41 -7.32 -3.68 8.17
C ASP A 41 -6.08 -4.39 8.75
N PHE A 42 -4.90 -4.11 8.20
CA PHE A 42 -3.60 -4.60 8.71
C PHE A 42 -2.94 -3.67 9.75
N GLU A 43 -3.70 -2.74 10.34
CA GLU A 43 -3.20 -1.76 11.32
C GLU A 43 -1.97 -0.97 10.81
N SER A 44 -1.88 -0.80 9.49
CA SER A 44 -0.76 -0.19 8.79
C SER A 44 -1.16 1.18 8.26
N THR A 45 -0.33 2.19 8.49
CA THR A 45 -0.64 3.55 8.03
C THR A 45 -0.18 3.70 6.57
N ALA A 46 -1.12 3.84 5.64
CA ALA A 46 -0.82 4.24 4.27
C ALA A 46 -0.41 5.73 4.24
N ILE A 47 0.84 5.99 3.85
CA ILE A 47 1.43 7.33 3.76
C ILE A 47 1.09 7.96 2.40
N GLN A 48 1.21 7.15 1.35
CA GLN A 48 0.95 7.57 -0.02
C GLN A 48 0.51 6.36 -0.83
N ILE A 49 -0.48 6.55 -1.71
CA ILE A 49 -0.95 5.56 -2.67
C ILE A 49 -1.03 6.28 -4.01
N GLY A 50 -0.54 5.64 -5.08
CA GLY A 50 -0.61 6.17 -6.44
C GLY A 50 -0.06 5.16 -7.44
N GLY A 51 0.06 5.53 -8.70
CA GLY A 51 0.51 4.60 -9.73
C GLY A 51 0.44 5.21 -11.12
N THR A 52 0.54 4.35 -12.12
CA THR A 52 0.23 4.67 -13.52
C THR A 52 -0.58 3.53 -14.12
N ASP A 53 -0.83 3.61 -15.42
CA ASP A 53 -1.78 2.77 -16.14
C ASP A 53 -1.52 1.26 -16.02
N ASN A 54 -0.29 0.85 -15.71
CA ASN A 54 0.12 -0.56 -15.59
C ASN A 54 0.74 -0.95 -14.24
N HIS A 55 0.83 -0.03 -13.28
CA HIS A 55 1.35 -0.38 -11.96
C HIS A 55 0.79 0.52 -10.88
N ILE A 56 0.66 -0.06 -9.69
CA ILE A 56 0.30 0.67 -8.48
C ILE A 56 1.43 0.57 -7.47
N GLN A 57 1.66 1.67 -6.76
CA GLN A 57 2.63 1.76 -5.71
C GLN A 57 2.05 2.43 -4.48
N PHE A 58 2.50 1.99 -3.31
CA PHE A 58 2.09 2.59 -2.06
C PHE A 58 3.18 2.48 -1.01
N TYR A 59 3.22 3.49 -0.15
CA TYR A 59 4.12 3.58 0.99
C TYR A 59 3.33 3.34 2.26
N VAL A 60 3.77 2.38 3.05
CA VAL A 60 3.12 2.00 4.31
C VAL A 60 4.10 2.04 5.46
N CYS A 61 3.62 2.51 6.61
CA CYS A 61 4.30 2.36 7.88
C CYS A 61 3.66 1.23 8.67
N PHE A 62 4.45 0.20 8.97
CA PHE A 62 4.09 -0.85 9.90
C PHE A 62 4.58 -0.46 11.30
N GLN A 63 3.67 -0.49 12.26
CA GLN A 63 3.97 -0.21 13.66
C GLN A 63 3.56 -1.41 14.51
N GLU A 64 4.43 -2.42 14.60
CA GLU A 64 4.22 -3.48 15.59
C GLU A 64 4.74 -3.03 16.95
N LYS A 65 3.86 -3.03 17.95
CA LYS A 65 4.30 -3.28 19.32
C LYS A 65 4.62 -4.77 19.39
N LEU A 66 5.89 -5.14 19.17
CA LEU A 66 6.40 -6.47 19.51
C LEU A 66 5.97 -6.75 20.96
N ARG A 67 5.02 -7.68 21.13
CA ARG A 67 4.54 -8.13 22.44
C ARG A 67 5.57 -9.02 23.10
#